data_AF-A0A284RET4-F1
#
_entry.id   AF-A0A284RET4-F1
#
_cell.length_a   1.000
_cell.length_b   1.000
_cell.length_c   1.000
_cell.angle_alpha   90.00
_cell.angle_beta   90.00
_cell.angle_gamma   90.00
#
_symmetry.space_group_name_H-M   'P 1'
#
loop_
_entity.id
_entity.type
_entity.pdbx_description
1 polymer ?
#
loop_
_entity_poly.entity_id
_entity_poly.type
_entity_poly.pdbx_seq_one_letter_code
_entity_poly.pdbx_strand_id
1 'polypeptide(L)'
;MLGPTKGAARIILVGDAAHPATPDSGQGASMALEDAQVLGVLLCHYLRGLHPDEALPKVAKGCEDLRIPRIEKINNLGKRYLNGNREFSCFKAAVRDLMVWVMCHLPLRVMLWINPTHLYDGVFLENPDIA
;
A
#
# COMPACT_ATOMS: atom_id res chain seq x y z
N MET A 1 -15.00 -8.57 -12.75
CA MET A 1 -15.82 -8.29 -13.94
C MET A 1 -17.24 -8.83 -13.75
N LEU A 2 -18.21 -7.96 -13.52
CA LEU A 2 -19.65 -8.26 -13.64
C LEU A 2 -20.28 -7.12 -14.44
N GLY A 3 -20.88 -7.45 -15.59
CA GLY A 3 -21.57 -6.51 -16.47
C GLY A 3 -22.92 -6.04 -15.90
N PRO A 4 -23.50 -4.95 -16.46
CA PRO A 4 -24.68 -4.31 -15.88
C PRO A 4 -25.96 -5.06 -16.27
N THR A 5 -26.51 -5.85 -15.34
CA THR A 5 -27.87 -6.38 -15.44
C THR A 5 -28.87 -5.39 -14.82
N LYS A 6 -29.97 -5.12 -15.53
CA LYS A 6 -31.08 -4.27 -15.05
C LYS A 6 -31.69 -4.92 -13.81
N GLY A 7 -31.48 -4.28 -12.67
CA GLY A 7 -31.61 -4.86 -11.33
C GLY A 7 -30.26 -4.79 -10.61
N ALA A 8 -29.66 -3.59 -10.60
CA ALA A 8 -28.23 -3.40 -10.40
C ALA A 8 -27.75 -3.99 -9.06
N ALA A 9 -26.88 -4.99 -9.13
CA ALA A 9 -26.08 -5.39 -7.99
C ALA A 9 -25.30 -4.14 -7.51
N ARG A 10 -25.68 -3.60 -6.35
CA ARG A 10 -25.03 -2.43 -5.72
C ARG A 10 -23.76 -2.82 -4.97
N ILE A 11 -23.01 -3.79 -5.51
CA ILE A 11 -21.84 -4.38 -4.87
C ILE A 11 -20.63 -3.98 -5.70
N ILE A 12 -19.74 -3.19 -5.11
CA ILE A 12 -18.45 -2.82 -5.69
C ILE A 12 -17.39 -3.60 -4.92
N LEU A 13 -16.65 -4.45 -5.62
CA LEU A 13 -15.53 -5.20 -5.05
C LEU A 13 -14.26 -4.34 -5.11
N VAL A 14 -13.46 -4.37 -4.05
CA VAL A 14 -12.32 -3.48 -3.84
C VAL A 14 -11.16 -4.28 -3.25
N GLY A 15 -9.92 -3.87 -3.50
CA GLY A 15 -8.73 -4.51 -2.94
C GLY A 15 -8.36 -5.83 -3.63
N ASP A 16 -7.67 -6.71 -2.91
CA ASP A 16 -7.10 -7.96 -3.44
C ASP A 16 -8.17 -8.91 -4.01
N ALA A 17 -9.40 -8.81 -3.51
CA ALA A 17 -10.55 -9.54 -4.04
C ALA A 17 -10.96 -9.08 -5.46
N ALA A 18 -10.75 -7.80 -5.80
CA ALA A 18 -10.98 -7.26 -7.14
C ALA A 18 -9.72 -7.35 -8.01
N HIS A 19 -8.53 -7.25 -7.39
CA HIS A 19 -7.27 -7.07 -8.07
C HIS A 19 -6.13 -7.79 -7.32
N PRO A 20 -5.81 -9.05 -7.69
CA PRO A 20 -4.77 -9.82 -7.02
C PRO A 20 -3.41 -9.10 -7.11
N ALA A 21 -2.88 -8.74 -5.96
CA ALA A 21 -1.54 -8.16 -5.82
C ALA A 21 -0.47 -9.25 -5.97
N THR A 22 0.69 -8.92 -6.53
CA THR A 22 1.85 -9.82 -6.40
C THR A 22 2.32 -9.86 -4.93
N PRO A 23 2.37 -11.05 -4.29
CA PRO A 23 2.56 -11.20 -2.83
C PRO A 23 3.92 -10.68 -2.31
N ASP A 24 4.88 -10.63 -3.21
CA ASP A 24 6.30 -10.29 -3.04
C ASP A 24 6.60 -8.83 -2.70
N SER A 25 5.67 -7.91 -2.95
CA SER A 25 5.90 -6.47 -2.77
C SER A 25 5.30 -5.90 -1.48
N GLY A 26 4.48 -6.67 -0.77
CA GLY A 26 3.73 -6.20 0.41
C GLY A 26 2.74 -5.06 0.12
N GLN A 27 2.47 -4.75 -1.16
CA GLN A 27 1.68 -3.57 -1.56
C GLN A 27 0.17 -3.77 -1.46
N GLY A 28 -0.31 -4.96 -1.10
CA GLY A 28 -1.75 -5.26 -1.05
C GLY A 28 -2.54 -4.32 -0.13
N ALA A 29 -2.00 -3.99 1.05
CA ALA A 29 -2.63 -3.08 1.99
C ALA A 29 -2.65 -1.62 1.49
N SER A 30 -1.54 -1.14 0.93
CA SER A 30 -1.43 0.20 0.35
C SER A 30 -2.39 0.38 -0.83
N MET A 31 -2.49 -0.63 -1.69
CA MET A 31 -3.46 -0.63 -2.79
C MET A 31 -4.89 -0.60 -2.25
N ALA A 32 -5.23 -1.43 -1.25
CA ALA A 32 -6.58 -1.41 -0.66
C ALA A 32 -6.98 -0.05 -0.07
N LEU A 33 -6.04 0.69 0.52
CA LEU A 33 -6.30 2.04 1.05
C LEU A 33 -6.52 3.07 -0.05
N GLU A 34 -5.66 3.09 -1.06
CA GLU A 34 -5.83 3.95 -2.23
C GLU A 34 -7.15 3.63 -2.93
N ASP A 35 -7.47 2.35 -3.00
CA ASP A 35 -8.67 1.82 -3.59
C ASP A 35 -9.94 2.36 -2.90
N ALA A 36 -9.93 2.39 -1.56
CA ALA A 36 -11.01 2.95 -0.74
C ALA A 36 -11.11 4.47 -0.88
N GLN A 37 -9.98 5.17 -0.95
CA GLN A 37 -9.94 6.62 -1.14
C GLN A 37 -10.58 7.04 -2.47
N VAL A 38 -10.21 6.39 -3.58
CA VAL A 38 -10.77 6.71 -4.91
C VAL A 38 -12.28 6.47 -4.94
N LEU A 39 -12.74 5.36 -4.36
CA LEU A 39 -14.16 5.05 -4.25
C LEU A 39 -14.92 6.14 -3.47
N GLY A 40 -14.38 6.58 -2.33
CA GLY A 40 -14.98 7.64 -1.52
C GLY A 40 -15.08 8.97 -2.27
N VAL A 41 -14.01 9.38 -2.96
CA VAL A 41 -13.98 10.62 -3.75
C VAL A 41 -15.01 10.58 -4.88
N LEU A 42 -15.10 9.48 -5.63
CA LEU A 42 -16.05 9.33 -6.72
C LEU A 42 -17.50 9.29 -6.23
N LEU A 43 -17.77 8.61 -5.11
CA LEU A 43 -19.09 8.61 -4.47
C LEU A 43 -19.51 10.04 -4.10
N CYS A 44 -18.66 10.79 -3.40
CA CYS A 44 -18.94 12.17 -3.05
C CYS A 44 -19.14 13.06 -4.28
N HIS A 45 -18.39 12.83 -5.35
CA HIS A 45 -18.51 13.63 -6.58
C HIS A 45 -19.85 13.39 -7.29
N TYR A 46 -20.21 12.13 -7.55
CA TYR A 46 -21.40 11.81 -8.34
C TYR A 46 -22.71 11.93 -7.54
N LEU A 47 -22.71 11.61 -6.23
CA LEU A 47 -23.93 11.73 -5.40
C LEU A 47 -24.31 13.18 -5.07
N ARG A 48 -23.43 14.17 -5.32
CA ARG A 48 -23.76 15.60 -5.16
C ARG A 48 -24.70 16.13 -6.23
N GLY A 49 -24.77 15.50 -7.40
CA GLY A 49 -25.51 16.02 -8.55
C GLY A 49 -26.40 15.00 -9.27
N LEU A 50 -26.34 13.73 -8.88
CA LEU A 50 -27.10 12.64 -9.52
C LEU A 50 -27.84 11.82 -8.47
N HIS A 51 -28.98 11.26 -8.88
CA HIS A 51 -29.66 10.24 -8.09
C HIS A 51 -28.76 9.00 -7.95
N PRO A 52 -28.78 8.27 -6.81
CA PRO A 52 -27.94 7.10 -6.59
C PRO A 52 -27.98 6.06 -7.72
N ASP A 53 -29.12 5.88 -8.38
CA ASP A 53 -29.28 4.89 -9.46
C ASP A 53 -28.50 5.24 -10.73
N GLU A 54 -28.23 6.53 -10.96
CA GLU A 54 -27.39 7.02 -12.06
C GLU A 54 -25.93 7.24 -11.65
N ALA A 55 -25.69 7.52 -10.36
CA ALA A 55 -24.37 7.76 -9.81
C ALA A 55 -23.55 6.47 -9.67
N LEU A 56 -24.16 5.39 -9.15
CA LEU A 56 -23.44 4.14 -8.84
C LEU A 56 -22.75 3.49 -10.06
N PRO A 57 -23.37 3.41 -11.25
CA PRO A 57 -22.70 2.88 -12.44
C PRO A 57 -21.50 3.74 -12.88
N LYS A 58 -21.60 5.07 -12.74
CA LYS A 58 -20.52 6.01 -13.09
C LYS A 58 -19.35 5.91 -12.10
N VAL A 59 -19.65 5.72 -10.81
CA VAL A 59 -18.64 5.46 -9.77
C VAL A 59 -17.91 4.15 -10.07
N ALA A 60 -18.63 3.07 -10.34
CA ALA A 60 -18.04 1.76 -10.63
C ALA A 60 -17.08 1.84 -11.83
N LYS A 61 -17.55 2.44 -12.93
CA LYS A 61 -16.73 2.65 -14.13
C LYS A 61 -15.50 3.53 -13.86
N GLY A 62 -15.68 4.66 -13.16
CA GLY A 62 -14.58 5.56 -12.82
C GLY A 62 -13.53 4.91 -11.91
N CYS A 63 -13.95 4.05 -10.99
CA CYS A 63 -13.05 3.23 -10.18
C CYS A 63 -12.24 2.26 -11.05
N GLU A 64 -12.88 1.55 -11.98
CA GLU A 64 -12.19 0.63 -12.89
C GLU A 64 -11.19 1.37 -13.79
N ASP A 65 -11.62 2.44 -14.45
CA ASP A 65 -10.81 3.22 -15.40
C ASP A 65 -9.55 3.81 -14.73
N LEU A 66 -9.66 4.28 -13.49
CA LEU A 66 -8.52 4.87 -12.77
C LEU A 66 -7.57 3.81 -12.20
N ARG A 67 -8.07 2.62 -11.85
CA ARG A 67 -7.30 1.66 -11.05
C ARG A 67 -6.63 0.57 -11.86
N ILE A 68 -7.26 0.06 -12.91
CA ILE A 68 -6.68 -0.94 -13.81
C ILE A 68 -5.24 -0.59 -14.23
N PRO A 69 -4.93 0.63 -14.75
CA PRO A 69 -3.58 0.94 -15.21
C PRO A 69 -2.55 1.01 -14.06
N ARG A 70 -2.97 1.43 -12.86
CA ARG A 70 -2.07 1.53 -11.70
C ARG A 70 -1.72 0.17 -11.12
N ILE A 71 -2.72 -0.71 -11.03
CA ILE A 71 -2.55 -2.08 -10.56
C ILE A 71 -1.65 -2.86 -11.52
N GLU A 72 -1.87 -2.73 -12.82
CA GLU A 72 -1.00 -3.34 -13.82
C GLU A 72 0.45 -2.85 -13.68
N LYS A 73 0.66 -1.55 -13.42
CA LYS A 73 1.99 -0.99 -13.19
C LYS A 73 2.65 -1.59 -11.94
N ILE A 74 1.93 -1.67 -10.82
CA ILE A 74 2.45 -2.23 -9.56
C ILE A 74 2.77 -3.72 -9.73
N ASN A 75 1.87 -4.49 -10.33
CA ASN A 75 2.06 -5.92 -10.59
C ASN A 75 3.23 -6.17 -11.57
N ASN A 76 3.39 -5.33 -12.59
CA ASN A 76 4.52 -5.43 -13.51
C ASN A 76 5.84 -5.07 -12.83
N LEU A 77 5.86 -4.10 -11.91
CA LEU A 77 7.04 -3.80 -11.10
C LEU A 77 7.39 -4.97 -10.17
N GLY A 78 6.41 -5.55 -9.48
CA GLY A 78 6.60 -6.73 -8.63
C GLY A 78 7.19 -7.91 -9.39
N LYS A 79 6.63 -8.23 -10.57
CA LYS A 79 7.17 -9.27 -11.47
C LYS A 79 8.61 -9.01 -11.90
N ARG A 80 8.99 -7.76 -12.18
CA ARG A 80 10.38 -7.40 -12.54
C ARG A 80 11.34 -7.58 -11.36
N TYR A 81 10.93 -7.19 -10.16
CA TYR A 81 11.71 -7.40 -8.94
C TYR A 81 11.90 -8.90 -8.65
N LEU A 82 10.83 -9.68 -8.73
CA LEU A 82 10.88 -11.13 -8.56
C LEU A 82 11.81 -11.81 -9.56
N ASN A 83 11.71 -11.45 -10.84
CA ASN A 83 12.53 -12.08 -11.87
C ASN A 83 14.01 -11.71 -11.71
N GLY A 84 14.31 -10.47 -11.32
CA GLY A 84 15.68 -10.04 -10.98
C GLY A 84 16.28 -10.77 -9.77
N ASN A 85 15.43 -11.21 -8.84
CA ASN A 85 15.82 -12.00 -7.66
C ASN A 85 15.99 -13.50 -7.94
N ARG A 86 15.74 -13.99 -9.17
CA ARG A 86 16.03 -15.41 -9.51
C ARG A 86 17.48 -15.63 -9.96
N GLU A 87 18.19 -14.55 -10.31
CA GLU A 87 19.62 -14.59 -10.67
C GLU A 87 20.51 -14.11 -9.51
N PHE A 88 20.49 -14.83 -8.39
CA PHE A 88 21.53 -14.66 -7.37
C PHE A 88 22.73 -15.52 -7.75
N SER A 89 23.68 -14.90 -8.47
CA SER A 89 25.06 -15.41 -8.49
C SER A 89 25.56 -15.55 -7.04
N CYS A 90 26.34 -16.59 -6.75
CA CYS A 90 26.96 -16.88 -5.44
C CYS A 90 27.51 -15.62 -4.75
N PHE A 91 28.10 -14.71 -5.53
CA PHE A 91 28.62 -13.44 -5.04
C PHE A 91 27.55 -12.52 -4.42
N LYS A 92 26.38 -12.38 -5.05
CA LYS A 92 25.29 -11.54 -4.52
C LYS A 92 24.69 -12.13 -3.24
N ALA A 93 24.61 -13.45 -3.15
CA ALA A 93 24.18 -14.13 -1.93
C ALA A 93 25.17 -13.87 -0.78
N ALA A 94 26.49 -13.96 -1.04
CA ALA A 94 27.52 -13.66 -0.06
C ALA A 94 27.49 -12.20 0.42
N VAL A 95 27.30 -11.24 -0.50
CA VAL A 95 27.18 -9.81 -0.14
C VAL A 95 25.92 -9.55 0.70
N ARG A 96 24.78 -10.15 0.32
CA ARG A 96 23.53 -10.06 1.09
C ARG A 96 23.71 -10.62 2.50
N ASP A 97 24.30 -11.80 2.62
CA ASP A 97 24.49 -12.48 3.91
C ASP A 97 25.47 -11.71 4.80
N LEU A 98 26.53 -11.12 4.22
CA LEU A 98 27.41 -10.19 4.92
C LEU A 98 26.66 -8.95 5.42
N MET A 99 25.80 -8.35 4.59
CA MET A 99 25.01 -7.17 4.99
C MET A 99 24.05 -7.48 6.13
N VAL A 100 23.30 -8.59 6.06
CA VAL A 100 22.39 -9.03 7.12
C VAL A 100 23.18 -9.32 8.40
N TRP A 101 24.33 -9.99 8.28
CA TRP A 101 25.21 -10.24 9.41
C TRP A 101 25.70 -8.94 10.05
N VAL A 102 26.21 -7.98 9.27
CA VAL A 102 26.67 -6.67 9.80
C VAL A 102 25.52 -5.92 10.48
N MET A 103 24.34 -5.90 9.87
CA MET A 103 23.17 -5.17 10.39
C MET A 103 22.68 -5.79 11.72
N CYS A 104 22.58 -7.12 11.79
CA CYS A 104 22.12 -7.82 12.98
C CYS A 104 23.18 -7.90 14.08
N HIS A 105 24.47 -7.86 13.71
CA HIS A 105 25.59 -7.93 14.65
C HIS A 105 26.15 -6.55 15.03
N LEU A 106 25.58 -5.47 14.49
CA LEU A 106 25.89 -4.13 14.96
C LEU A 106 25.43 -4.03 16.43
N PRO A 107 26.33 -3.77 17.37
CA PRO A 107 25.96 -3.76 18.78
C PRO A 107 24.92 -2.66 19.01
N LEU A 108 23.91 -2.96 19.85
CA LEU A 108 22.88 -2.01 20.29
C LEU A 108 23.44 -0.65 20.71
N ARG A 109 24.72 -0.58 21.11
CA ARG A 109 25.46 0.65 21.42
C ARG A 109 25.58 1.64 20.25
N VAL A 110 25.74 1.17 19.00
CA VAL A 110 25.78 2.05 17.81
C VAL A 110 24.38 2.50 17.43
N MET A 111 23.40 1.62 17.54
CA MET A 111 21.99 1.95 17.31
C MET A 111 21.47 2.96 18.37
N LEU A 112 21.92 2.86 19.62
CA LEU A 112 21.68 3.84 20.68
C LEU A 112 22.42 5.17 20.45
N TRP A 113 23.56 5.18 19.77
CA TRP A 113 24.27 6.41 19.39
C TRP A 113 23.55 7.18 18.26
N ILE A 114 22.82 6.46 17.40
CA ILE A 114 21.98 7.03 16.32
C ILE A 114 20.56 7.34 16.83
N ASN A 115 20.08 6.65 17.88
CA ASN A 115 18.77 6.87 18.46
C ASN A 115 18.76 8.22 19.21
N PRO A 116 17.92 9.20 18.80
CA PRO A 116 17.90 10.49 19.43
C PRO A 116 17.08 10.46 20.72
N THR A 117 17.42 9.59 21.66
CA THR A 117 16.77 9.56 22.98
C THR A 117 17.00 10.87 23.74
N HIS A 118 18.09 11.56 23.43
CA HIS A 118 18.39 12.92 23.91
C HIS A 118 17.37 13.99 23.46
N LEU A 119 16.52 13.72 22.46
CA LEU A 119 15.41 14.62 22.09
C LEU A 119 14.17 14.45 22.98
N TYR A 120 14.08 13.35 23.74
CA TYR A 120 12.95 13.09 24.65
C TYR A 120 13.27 13.46 26.11
N ASP A 121 14.55 13.53 26.49
CA ASP A 121 14.98 13.88 27.85
C ASP A 121 14.58 15.32 28.26
N GLY A 122 14.41 16.23 27.29
CA GLY A 122 13.98 17.62 27.54
C GLY A 122 12.46 17.83 27.64
N VAL A 123 11.64 16.92 27.10
CA VAL A 123 10.18 17.11 27.01
C VAL A 123 9.45 16.70 28.29
N PHE A 124 10.03 15.81 29.10
CA PHE A 124 9.39 15.31 30.33
C PHE A 124 9.81 16.05 31.61
N LEU A 125 10.82 16.93 31.56
CA LEU A 125 11.29 17.68 32.74
C LEU A 125 10.74 19.11 32.84
N GLU A 126 10.06 19.61 31.80
CA GLU A 126 9.58 21.00 31.74
C GLU A 126 8.09 21.17 32.06
N ASN A 127 7.33 20.09 32.28
CA ASN A 127 5.90 20.18 32.55
C ASN A 127 5.43 19.20 33.65
N PRO A 128 5.38 19.63 34.92
CA PRO A 128 4.95 18.79 36.05
C PRO A 128 3.42 18.51 36.09
N ASP A 129 2.63 18.98 35.11
CA ASP A 129 1.16 18.93 35.15
C ASP A 129 0.53 17.77 34.34
N ILE A 130 1.30 16.76 33.92
CA ILE A 130 0.78 15.58 33.18
C ILE A 130 1.12 14.26 33.90
N ALA A 131 0.84 14.19 35.19
CA ALA A 131 0.80 12.95 35.98
C ALA A 131 -0.59 12.77 36.62
#